data_AF-A0A956WLA7-F1
#
_entry.id   AF-A0A956WLA7-F1
#
_cell.length_a   1.000
_cell.length_b   1.000
_cell.length_c   1.000
_cell.angle_alpha   90.00
_cell.angle_beta   90.00
_cell.angle_gamma   90.00
#
_symmetry.space_group_name_H-M   'P 1'
#
loop_
_entity.id
_entity.type
_entity.pdbx_description
1 polymer ?
#
loop_
_entity_poly.entity_id
_entity_poly.type
_entity_poly.pdbx_seq_one_letter_code
_entity_poly.pdbx_strand_id
1 'polypeptide(L)'
;MPLKRPLFALLLLAAVLAPISGAGAQALAVDRPAELRLGTCADMGDLVHTLSHLMLTSGDQLGQENATPVEQSFTIVPFTVGQLVEANHVVTVQASPESAEIVACGEIGGVMNPDGTLAAGMRSMNGSGLSGVAYFTPNPGYQSSLVTILLVAESPPAEPAAGGATEIS
;
A
#
# COMPACT_ATOMS: atom_id res chain seq x y z
N MET A 1 70.48 42.65 -29.36
CA MET A 1 69.52 42.98 -30.44
C MET A 1 68.33 42.02 -30.36
N PRO A 2 67.11 42.48 -30.67
CA PRO A 2 65.89 42.19 -29.89
C PRO A 2 64.91 41.23 -30.60
N LEU A 3 64.04 40.53 -29.85
CA LEU A 3 62.64 40.21 -30.25
C LEU A 3 61.92 39.44 -29.12
N LYS A 4 60.86 40.01 -28.51
CA LYS A 4 59.41 39.76 -28.77
C LYS A 4 59.01 38.30 -28.45
N ARG A 5 57.96 37.96 -27.70
CA ARG A 5 56.70 38.60 -27.26
C ARG A 5 56.09 37.66 -26.18
N PRO A 6 55.25 38.15 -25.26
CA PRO A 6 54.55 37.30 -24.30
C PRO A 6 53.36 36.64 -25.00
N LEU A 7 53.28 35.31 -24.96
CA LEU A 7 52.08 34.59 -25.39
C LEU A 7 51.22 34.32 -24.15
N PHE A 8 50.16 35.11 -24.03
CA PHE A 8 48.99 34.88 -23.19
C PHE A 8 48.44 33.47 -23.48
N ALA A 9 48.64 32.52 -22.57
CA ALA A 9 47.93 31.25 -22.59
C ALA A 9 46.70 31.38 -21.68
N LEU A 10 45.59 31.80 -22.28
CA LEU A 10 44.27 31.86 -21.66
C LEU A 10 43.80 30.42 -21.38
N LEU A 11 43.88 29.96 -20.12
CA LEU A 11 43.26 28.71 -19.67
C LEU A 11 41.73 28.89 -19.67
N LEU A 12 41.05 28.30 -20.66
CA LEU A 12 39.59 28.17 -20.68
C LEU A 12 39.17 27.05 -19.71
N LEU A 13 38.69 27.44 -18.53
CA LEU A 13 38.09 26.54 -17.55
C LEU A 13 36.64 26.24 -17.95
N ALA A 14 36.42 25.19 -18.75
CA ALA A 14 35.09 24.71 -19.08
C ALA A 14 34.54 23.88 -17.90
N ALA A 15 33.77 24.51 -17.01
CA ALA A 15 33.03 23.82 -15.97
C ALA A 15 31.85 23.06 -16.58
N VAL A 16 31.99 21.73 -16.69
CA VAL A 16 30.93 20.83 -17.14
C VAL A 16 29.92 20.67 -15.99
N LEU A 17 28.78 21.35 -16.09
CA LEU A 17 27.62 21.13 -15.21
C LEU A 17 26.98 19.79 -15.59
N ALA A 18 27.29 18.72 -14.87
CA ALA A 18 26.57 17.46 -14.98
C ALA A 18 25.16 17.62 -14.38
N PRO A 19 24.09 17.10 -15.02
CA PRO A 19 22.77 17.08 -14.42
C PRO A 19 22.80 16.12 -13.22
N ILE A 20 22.37 16.61 -12.06
CA ILE A 20 22.12 15.79 -10.88
C ILE A 20 20.90 14.96 -11.21
N SER A 21 21.11 13.73 -11.69
CA SER A 21 20.04 12.75 -11.83
C SER A 21 19.37 12.61 -10.46
N GLY A 22 18.07 12.91 -10.42
CA GLY A 22 17.27 12.89 -9.19
C GLY A 22 17.45 11.57 -8.47
N ALA A 23 17.69 11.65 -7.16
CA ALA A 23 17.54 10.51 -6.28
C ALA A 23 16.13 9.96 -6.48
N GLY A 24 16.00 8.79 -7.09
CA GLY A 24 14.74 8.05 -7.09
C GLY A 24 14.32 7.89 -5.63
N ALA A 25 13.19 8.50 -5.28
CA ALA A 25 12.54 8.22 -4.00
C ALA A 25 12.18 6.74 -4.06
N GLN A 26 13.01 5.90 -3.47
CA GLN A 26 12.69 4.50 -3.28
C GLN A 26 11.46 4.52 -2.37
N ALA A 27 10.28 4.24 -2.93
CA ALA A 27 9.08 4.08 -2.14
C ALA A 27 9.43 3.08 -1.04
N LEU A 28 9.43 3.52 0.22
CA LEU A 28 9.75 2.67 1.34
C LEU A 28 8.84 1.46 1.25
N ALA A 29 9.44 0.27 1.20
CA ALA A 29 8.69 -0.97 1.21
C ALA A 29 7.74 -0.92 2.41
N VAL A 30 6.44 -1.05 2.15
CA VAL A 30 5.45 -1.07 3.21
C VAL A 30 5.52 -2.43 3.89
N ASP A 31 5.57 -2.42 5.21
CA ASP A 31 5.46 -3.60 6.06
C ASP A 31 4.42 -3.35 7.14
N ARG A 32 3.26 -4.01 7.02
CA ARG A 32 2.15 -3.87 7.98
C ARG A 32 1.69 -5.22 8.50
N PRO A 33 1.87 -5.50 9.80
CA PRO A 33 1.28 -6.67 10.42
C PRO A 33 -0.25 -6.68 10.27
N ALA A 34 -0.81 -7.88 10.16
CA ALA A 34 -2.24 -8.08 10.08
C ALA A 34 -2.66 -9.25 10.96
N GLU A 35 -3.87 -9.15 11.50
CA GLU A 35 -4.39 -10.12 12.46
C GLU A 35 -5.87 -10.37 12.23
N LEU A 36 -6.27 -11.63 12.41
CA LEU A 36 -7.63 -12.04 12.63
C LEU A 36 -7.94 -12.00 14.13
N ARG A 37 -8.96 -11.26 14.53
CA ARG A 37 -9.35 -11.08 15.94
C ARG A 37 -10.84 -11.30 16.14
N LEU A 38 -11.25 -11.59 17.36
CA LEU A 38 -12.67 -11.60 17.76
C LEU A 38 -13.22 -10.17 17.85
N GLY A 39 -14.54 -10.03 17.75
CA GLY A 39 -15.25 -8.78 18.03
C GLY A 39 -15.58 -7.95 16.79
N THR A 40 -15.57 -6.63 16.95
CA THR A 40 -15.89 -5.64 15.91
C THR A 40 -14.77 -4.61 15.80
N CYS A 41 -14.73 -3.79 14.75
CA CYS A 41 -13.65 -2.80 14.67
C CYS A 41 -13.79 -1.68 15.72
N ALA A 42 -14.95 -1.56 16.38
CA ALA A 42 -15.16 -0.64 17.48
C ALA A 42 -14.77 -1.24 18.84
N ASP A 43 -14.74 -2.57 18.94
CA ASP A 43 -14.43 -3.31 20.17
C ASP A 43 -13.69 -4.60 19.79
N MET A 44 -12.37 -4.52 19.79
CA MET A 44 -11.48 -5.58 19.31
C MET A 44 -11.15 -6.54 20.46
N GLY A 45 -11.49 -7.81 20.27
CA GLY A 45 -11.22 -8.87 21.21
C GLY A 45 -9.87 -9.55 21.00
N ASP A 46 -9.79 -10.79 21.46
CA ASP A 46 -8.59 -11.61 21.45
C ASP A 46 -8.11 -11.92 20.02
N LEU A 47 -6.80 -12.12 19.91
CA LEU A 47 -6.15 -12.62 18.71
C LEU A 47 -6.61 -14.05 18.43
N VAL A 48 -7.08 -14.29 17.21
CA VAL A 48 -7.44 -15.63 16.70
C VAL A 48 -6.30 -16.20 15.86
N HIS A 49 -5.73 -15.39 14.96
CA HIS A 49 -4.63 -15.81 14.11
C HIS A 49 -3.81 -14.63 13.61
N THR A 50 -2.49 -14.80 13.51
CA THR A 50 -1.62 -13.85 12.83
C THR A 50 -1.71 -14.08 11.32
N LEU A 51 -1.75 -13.01 10.55
CA LEU A 51 -1.73 -13.06 9.10
C LEU A 51 -0.35 -12.62 8.61
N SER A 52 -0.02 -12.97 7.37
CA SER A 52 1.14 -12.44 6.69
C SER A 52 1.03 -10.92 6.62
N HIS A 53 2.15 -10.24 6.75
CA HIS A 53 2.17 -8.79 6.70
C HIS A 53 1.72 -8.31 5.31
N LEU A 54 1.02 -7.18 5.24
CA LEU A 54 0.74 -6.53 3.99
C LEU A 54 2.01 -5.86 3.49
N MET A 55 2.43 -6.26 2.29
CA MET A 55 3.60 -5.73 1.61
C MET A 55 3.18 -4.82 0.47
N LEU A 56 3.94 -3.75 0.26
CA LEU A 56 3.99 -3.09 -1.03
C LEU A 56 5.29 -3.46 -1.73
N THR A 57 5.19 -4.25 -2.79
CA THR A 57 6.37 -4.72 -3.53
C THR A 57 7.12 -3.56 -4.16
N SER A 58 8.40 -3.43 -3.84
CA SER A 58 9.31 -2.50 -4.51
C SER A 58 9.72 -3.04 -5.88
N GLY A 59 9.82 -2.18 -6.88
CA GLY A 59 10.34 -2.53 -8.20
C GLY A 59 9.97 -1.49 -9.25
N ASP A 60 10.41 -1.75 -10.49
CA ASP A 60 10.00 -0.91 -11.62
C ASP A 60 8.50 -1.08 -11.87
N GLN A 61 7.80 0.04 -12.03
CA GLN A 61 6.38 0.01 -12.34
C GLN A 61 6.19 -0.59 -13.73
N LEU A 62 5.33 -1.60 -13.83
CA LEU A 62 4.97 -2.23 -15.09
C LEU A 62 3.59 -1.74 -15.53
N GLY A 63 3.43 -1.45 -16.82
CA GLY A 63 2.16 -1.05 -17.40
C GLY A 63 1.89 0.45 -17.32
N GLN A 64 0.68 0.84 -16.88
CA GLN A 64 0.25 2.24 -16.84
C GLN A 64 0.86 2.95 -15.63
N GLU A 65 1.44 4.14 -15.85
CA GLU A 65 2.07 4.96 -14.79
C GLU A 65 1.07 5.36 -13.69
N ASN A 66 -0.20 5.54 -14.05
CA ASN A 66 -1.27 5.92 -13.13
C ASN A 66 -1.92 4.74 -12.40
N ALA A 67 -1.37 3.52 -12.50
CA ALA A 67 -1.88 2.38 -11.75
C ALA A 67 -1.65 2.59 -10.25
N THR A 68 -2.73 2.59 -9.46
CA THR A 68 -2.66 2.72 -8.01
C THR A 68 -1.98 1.48 -7.41
N PRO A 69 -0.88 1.65 -6.66
CA PRO A 69 -0.24 0.53 -5.97
C PRO A 69 -1.17 -0.06 -4.90
N VAL A 70 -1.09 -1.38 -4.70
CA VAL A 70 -1.93 -2.11 -3.74
C VAL A 70 -1.04 -2.80 -2.73
N GLU A 71 -1.26 -2.55 -1.43
CA GLU A 71 -0.65 -3.32 -0.35
C GLU A 71 -1.36 -4.67 -0.23
N GLN A 72 -0.61 -5.79 -0.21
CA GLN A 72 -1.19 -7.12 -0.32
C GLN A 72 -0.69 -8.09 0.75
N SER A 73 -1.60 -8.93 1.25
CA SER A 73 -1.29 -10.07 2.10
C SER A 73 -2.05 -11.31 1.66
N PHE A 74 -1.43 -12.49 1.83
CA PHE A 74 -1.99 -13.80 1.51
C PHE A 74 -1.66 -14.78 2.64
N THR A 75 -2.67 -15.38 3.25
CA THR A 75 -2.46 -16.33 4.36
C THR A 75 -3.48 -17.46 4.31
N ILE A 76 -3.03 -18.70 4.40
CA ILE A 76 -3.91 -19.85 4.63
C ILE A 76 -4.13 -19.96 6.14
N VAL A 77 -5.38 -19.84 6.57
CA VAL A 77 -5.78 -19.95 7.98
C VAL A 77 -6.50 -21.28 8.23
N PRO A 78 -6.38 -21.88 9.42
CA PRO A 78 -6.99 -23.18 9.75
C PRO A 78 -8.49 -23.07 10.09
N PHE A 79 -9.22 -22.21 9.38
CA PHE A 79 -10.65 -21.97 9.56
C PHE A 79 -11.35 -21.97 8.20
N THR A 80 -12.50 -22.60 8.12
CA THR A 80 -13.39 -22.47 6.97
C THR A 80 -14.06 -21.10 6.95
N VAL A 81 -14.52 -20.64 5.78
CA VAL A 81 -15.27 -19.38 5.67
C VAL A 81 -16.53 -19.39 6.55
N GLY A 82 -17.20 -20.55 6.67
CA GLY A 82 -18.35 -20.73 7.56
C GLY A 82 -18.01 -20.47 9.02
N GLN A 83 -16.92 -21.05 9.53
CA GLN A 83 -16.48 -20.84 10.91
C GLN A 83 -16.12 -19.37 11.19
N LEU A 84 -15.54 -18.67 10.20
CA LEU A 84 -15.19 -17.26 10.35
C LEU A 84 -16.41 -16.34 10.48
N VAL A 85 -17.60 -16.76 10.03
CA VAL A 85 -18.85 -15.98 10.15
C VAL A 85 -19.80 -16.49 11.24
N GLU A 86 -19.47 -17.60 11.93
CA GLU A 86 -20.26 -18.11 13.06
C GLU A 86 -20.18 -17.21 14.30
N ALA A 87 -19.11 -16.43 14.41
CA ALA A 87 -18.92 -15.43 15.45
C ALA A 87 -18.42 -14.12 14.83
N ASN A 88 -18.52 -13.03 15.60
CA ASN A 88 -17.99 -11.74 15.18
C ASN A 88 -16.47 -11.80 15.15
N HIS A 89 -15.91 -11.62 13.96
CA HIS A 89 -14.48 -11.51 13.72
C HIS A 89 -14.16 -10.23 12.94
N VAL A 90 -12.94 -9.76 13.11
CA VAL A 90 -12.36 -8.69 12.32
C VAL A 90 -11.00 -9.06 11.77
N VAL A 91 -10.70 -8.52 10.60
CA VAL A 91 -9.34 -8.39 10.11
C VAL A 91 -8.85 -7.00 10.49
N THR A 92 -7.69 -6.92 11.15
CA THR A 92 -7.03 -5.66 11.51
C THR A 92 -5.68 -5.57 10.84
N VAL A 93 -5.27 -4.35 10.50
CA VAL A 93 -3.95 -4.06 9.93
C VAL A 93 -3.29 -2.98 10.76
N GLN A 94 -2.08 -3.23 11.23
CA GLN A 94 -1.27 -2.31 12.04
C GLN A 94 -0.47 -1.35 11.14
N ALA A 95 -0.10 -0.18 11.66
CA ALA A 95 0.67 0.81 10.92
C ALA A 95 2.06 0.28 10.52
N SER A 96 2.72 -0.46 11.40
CA SER A 96 4.04 -1.08 11.21
C SER A 96 4.31 -2.12 12.30
N PRO A 97 5.37 -2.96 12.19
CA PRO A 97 5.76 -3.90 13.25
C PRO A 97 6.05 -3.27 14.61
N GLU A 98 6.42 -1.98 14.62
CA GLU A 98 6.80 -1.23 15.82
C GLU A 98 5.62 -0.41 16.40
N SER A 99 4.43 -0.47 15.79
CA SER A 99 3.26 0.32 16.18
C SER A 99 2.04 -0.57 16.38
N ALA A 100 1.34 -0.39 17.50
CA ALA A 100 0.06 -1.04 17.75
C ALA A 100 -1.14 -0.29 17.13
N GLU A 101 -0.90 0.84 16.44
CA GLU A 101 -1.96 1.62 15.81
C GLU A 101 -2.59 0.84 14.66
N ILE A 102 -3.91 0.66 14.72
CA ILE A 102 -4.69 0.03 13.64
C ILE A 102 -4.96 1.07 12.56
N VAL A 103 -4.51 0.81 11.34
CA VAL A 103 -4.70 1.71 10.17
C VAL A 103 -5.83 1.26 9.26
N ALA A 104 -6.23 -0.01 9.31
CA ALA A 104 -7.42 -0.48 8.62
C ALA A 104 -8.08 -1.62 9.40
N CYS A 105 -9.40 -1.73 9.28
CA CYS A 105 -10.15 -2.84 9.87
C CYS A 105 -11.35 -3.22 9.02
N GLY A 106 -11.70 -4.50 8.98
CA GLY A 106 -12.89 -5.01 8.31
C GLY A 106 -13.57 -6.07 9.15
N GLU A 107 -14.89 -5.96 9.29
CA GLU A 107 -15.72 -6.98 9.94
C GLU A 107 -16.02 -8.11 8.95
N ILE A 108 -15.82 -9.35 9.37
CA ILE A 108 -16.02 -10.51 8.51
C ILE A 108 -17.51 -10.83 8.44
N GLY A 109 -18.13 -10.51 7.31
CA GLY A 109 -19.53 -10.77 7.05
C GLY A 109 -19.94 -10.31 5.65
N GLY A 110 -21.16 -10.66 5.25
CA GLY A 110 -21.70 -10.33 3.94
C GLY A 110 -22.50 -11.48 3.34
N VAL A 111 -22.67 -11.43 2.01
CA VAL A 111 -23.33 -12.49 1.25
C VAL A 111 -22.25 -13.40 0.66
N MET A 112 -22.35 -14.69 0.91
CA MET A 112 -21.46 -15.69 0.31
C MET A 112 -21.74 -15.80 -1.19
N ASN A 113 -20.68 -15.81 -1.99
CA ASN A 113 -20.79 -16.05 -3.42
C ASN A 113 -21.16 -17.51 -3.70
N PRO A 114 -21.68 -17.84 -4.91
CA PRO A 114 -22.03 -19.21 -5.26
C PRO A 114 -20.88 -20.22 -5.18
N ASP A 115 -19.63 -19.76 -5.25
CA ASP A 115 -18.41 -20.57 -5.13
C ASP A 115 -17.92 -20.74 -3.67
N GLY A 116 -18.66 -20.21 -2.69
CA GLY A 116 -18.33 -20.28 -1.27
C GLY A 116 -17.38 -19.20 -0.79
N THR A 117 -16.94 -18.29 -1.67
CA THR A 117 -16.09 -17.16 -1.27
C THR A 117 -16.89 -16.06 -0.56
N LEU A 118 -16.20 -15.26 0.24
CA LEU A 118 -16.77 -14.09 0.91
C LEU A 118 -15.82 -12.89 0.74
N ALA A 119 -16.38 -11.72 0.45
CA ALA A 119 -15.65 -10.46 0.45
C ALA A 119 -16.17 -9.57 1.57
N ALA A 120 -15.27 -9.06 2.40
CA ALA A 120 -15.56 -8.08 3.44
C ALA A 120 -14.84 -6.77 3.12
N GLY A 121 -15.53 -5.64 3.31
CA GLY A 121 -14.93 -4.32 3.16
C GLY A 121 -13.98 -3.99 4.31
N MET A 122 -12.83 -3.41 3.97
CA MET A 122 -11.86 -2.86 4.92
C MET A 122 -11.96 -1.33 4.92
N ARG A 123 -12.15 -0.73 6.09
CA ARG A 123 -12.28 0.72 6.27
C ARG A 123 -11.03 1.33 6.90
N SER A 124 -10.78 2.59 6.59
CA SER A 124 -9.72 3.38 7.24
C SER A 124 -9.99 3.50 8.73
N MET A 125 -8.95 3.29 9.51
CA MET A 125 -8.93 3.52 10.95
C MET A 125 -7.95 4.64 11.26
N ASN A 126 -8.25 5.44 12.28
CA ASN A 126 -7.38 6.51 12.77
C ASN A 126 -6.94 7.53 11.70
N GLY A 127 -7.74 7.72 10.64
CA GLY A 127 -7.43 8.69 9.58
C GLY A 127 -6.30 8.28 8.64
N SER A 128 -6.00 6.98 8.55
CA SER A 128 -4.94 6.45 7.68
C SER A 128 -5.14 6.69 6.19
N GLY A 129 -6.38 6.92 5.74
CA GLY A 129 -6.75 6.95 4.33
C GLY A 129 -6.64 5.59 3.62
N LEU A 130 -6.41 4.48 4.34
CA LEU A 130 -6.34 3.14 3.76
C LEU A 130 -7.73 2.50 3.71
N SER A 131 -8.14 1.99 2.55
CA SER A 131 -9.38 1.22 2.38
C SER A 131 -9.16 0.05 1.43
N GLY A 132 -10.08 -0.92 1.43
CA GLY A 132 -9.95 -2.05 0.51
C GLY A 132 -10.84 -3.22 0.88
N VAL A 133 -10.33 -4.44 0.68
CA VAL A 133 -11.08 -5.68 0.88
C VAL A 133 -10.26 -6.76 1.57
N ALA A 134 -10.94 -7.54 2.42
CA ALA A 134 -10.49 -8.86 2.84
C ALA A 134 -11.34 -9.91 2.12
N TYR A 135 -10.70 -10.79 1.36
CA TYR A 135 -11.33 -11.83 0.57
C TYR A 135 -11.01 -13.20 1.15
N PHE A 136 -12.04 -14.00 1.37
CA PHE A 136 -11.96 -15.31 2.00
C PHE A 136 -12.33 -16.37 0.97
N THR A 137 -11.35 -17.17 0.57
CA THR A 137 -11.52 -18.24 -0.41
C THR A 137 -11.47 -19.59 0.29
N PRO A 138 -12.50 -20.44 0.17
CA PRO A 138 -12.44 -21.81 0.69
C PRO A 138 -11.22 -22.55 0.12
N ASN A 139 -10.62 -23.44 0.91
CA ASN A 139 -9.62 -24.38 0.41
C ASN A 139 -10.29 -25.76 0.25
N PRO A 140 -10.76 -26.14 -0.96
CA PRO A 140 -11.59 -27.33 -1.14
C PRO A 140 -10.89 -28.60 -0.67
N GLY A 141 -11.58 -29.40 0.13
CA GLY A 141 -11.03 -30.63 0.72
C GLY A 141 -10.26 -30.43 2.02
N TYR A 142 -10.12 -29.19 2.50
CA TYR A 142 -9.45 -28.86 3.76
C TYR A 142 -10.34 -27.99 4.65
N GLN A 143 -10.17 -28.11 5.97
CA GLN A 143 -10.80 -27.22 6.95
C GLN A 143 -9.99 -25.91 7.08
N SER A 144 -9.79 -25.23 5.96
CA SER A 144 -9.01 -23.99 5.88
C SER A 144 -9.56 -23.06 4.81
N SER A 145 -9.11 -21.81 4.85
CA SER A 145 -9.40 -20.81 3.83
C SER A 145 -8.16 -19.97 3.55
N LEU A 146 -8.06 -19.46 2.34
CA LEU A 146 -7.11 -18.41 1.98
C LEU A 146 -7.74 -17.06 2.30
N VAL A 147 -7.07 -16.28 3.15
CA VAL A 147 -7.38 -14.88 3.41
C VAL A 147 -6.46 -14.04 2.52
N THR A 148 -7.05 -13.20 1.68
CA THR A 148 -6.35 -12.20 0.87
C THR A 148 -6.77 -10.82 1.32
N ILE A 149 -5.82 -9.97 1.67
CA ILE A 149 -6.09 -8.58 2.04
C ILE A 149 -5.47 -7.68 0.98
N LEU A 150 -6.27 -6.76 0.45
CA LEU A 150 -5.86 -5.77 -0.54
C LEU A 150 -6.25 -4.39 -0.02
N LEU A 151 -5.26 -3.54 0.25
CA LEU A 151 -5.49 -2.14 0.64
C LEU A 151 -4.92 -1.18 -0.39
N VAL A 152 -5.64 -0.09 -0.59
CA VAL A 152 -5.23 1.07 -1.37
C VAL A 152 -5.25 2.29 -0.47
N ALA A 153 -4.26 3.17 -0.66
CA ALA A 153 -4.32 4.51 -0.10
C ALA A 153 -5.28 5.36 -0.95
N GLU A 154 -6.22 6.04 -0.29
CA GLU A 154 -6.99 7.11 -0.91
C GLU A 154 -6.01 8.15 -1.45
N SER A 155 -6.04 8.35 -2.76
CA SER A 155 -5.31 9.47 -3.35
C SER A 155 -5.99 10.76 -2.89
N PRO A 156 -5.24 11.78 -2.43
CA PRO A 156 -5.85 13.08 -2.19
C PRO A 156 -6.54 13.54 -3.48
N PRO A 157 -7.72 14.18 -3.40
CA PRO A 157 -8.39 14.69 -4.59
C PRO A 157 -7.41 15.57 -5.38
N ALA A 158 -7.33 15.35 -6.69
CA ALA A 158 -6.44 16.13 -7.54
C ALA A 158 -6.73 17.62 -7.32
N GLU A 159 -5.73 18.37 -6.88
CA GLU A 159 -5.84 19.82 -6.77
C GLU A 159 -6.23 20.34 -8.16
N PRO A 160 -7.32 21.12 -8.30
CA PRO A 160 -7.74 21.59 -9.61
C PRO A 160 -6.56 22.33 -10.22
N ALA A 161 -6.11 21.87 -11.39
CA ALA A 161 -5.03 22.51 -12.12
C ALA A 161 -5.33 24.00 -12.18
N ALA A 162 -4.46 24.82 -11.57
CA ALA A 162 -4.60 26.26 -11.58
C ALA A 162 -4.69 26.70 -13.06
N GLY A 163 -5.91 26.99 -13.50
CA GLY A 163 -6.19 27.39 -14.87
C GLY A 163 -5.39 28.64 -15.15
N GLY A 164 -4.38 28.51 -16.01
CA GLY A 164 -3.61 29.64 -16.50
C GLY A 164 -4.54 30.61 -17.20
N ALA A 165 -4.81 31.74 -16.55
CA ALA A 165 -5.44 32.88 -17.18
C ALA A 165 -4.53 33.33 -18.33
N THR A 166 -4.93 33.03 -19.57
CA THR A 166 -4.32 33.64 -20.75
C THR A 166 -5.08 34.94 -20.98
N GLU A 167 -4.49 36.07 -20.58
CA GLU A 167 -4.92 37.39 -21.05
C GLU A 167 -4.82 37.42 -22.58
N ILE A 168 -5.92 37.79 -23.24
CA ILE A 168 -5.94 38.19 -24.64
C ILE A 168 -6.02 39.73 -24.69
N SER A 169 -4.97 40.35 -25.21
CA SER A 169 -4.98 41.75 -25.69
C SER A 169 -5.58 41.84 -27.08
#